data_AF-A0A329MRN8-F1
#
_entry.id   AF-A0A329MRN8-F1
#
_cell.length_a   1.000
_cell.length_b   1.000
_cell.length_c   1.000
_cell.angle_alpha   90.00
_cell.angle_beta   90.00
_cell.angle_gamma   90.00
#
_symmetry.space_group_name_H-M   'P 1'
#
loop_
_entity.id
_entity.type
_entity.pdbx_description
1 polymer ?
#
loop_
_entity_poly.entity_id
_entity_poly.type
_entity_poly.pdbx_seq_one_letter_code
_entity_poly.pdbx_strand_id
1 'polypeptide(L)'
;MKKSLQWTYYNQVTELLDKVQKLLEQYHNFYFSAWDEAHQYNKRILQSFITANIRNGKTFDGDLRAKYEEQFDLDAIEKIPVYGLYNPFVSIRIYHRKIKALNRKNWDYHKQLRELMKAIKKLDKEMEPYGYEEMIAGFIFHLHEARDRIKRSMDYEINIMALADLIRFYFVENNWMMDKHSFLQIITVSKDKRRWDGTRTVPYAEIIKDIPDLIDYNTFERLIFMENLEDDKDDYLHDIFMDQVMDVMKKHREQTGVSAFEVFQEALGKPLQTFTLETDAYGDVVNVTPNKPSIKLVR
;
A
#
# COMPACT_ATOMS: atom_id res chain seq x y z
N MET A 1 -4.51 41.04 -32.49
CA MET A 1 -4.08 39.63 -32.36
C MET A 1 -3.45 39.32 -31.00
N LYS A 2 -2.41 40.01 -30.54
CA LYS A 2 -1.75 39.73 -29.23
C LYS A 2 -2.68 39.77 -28.00
N LYS A 3 -3.55 40.79 -27.89
CA LYS A 3 -4.49 40.91 -26.77
C LYS A 3 -5.51 39.78 -26.68
N SER A 4 -6.01 39.24 -27.80
CA SER A 4 -7.00 38.15 -27.78
C SER A 4 -6.37 36.81 -27.38
N LEU A 5 -5.12 36.58 -27.79
CA LEU A 5 -4.34 35.40 -27.40
C LEU A 5 -4.04 35.42 -25.90
N GLN A 6 -3.58 36.55 -25.38
CA GLN A 6 -3.32 36.75 -23.94
C GLN A 6 -4.58 36.56 -23.10
N TRP A 7 -5.73 37.09 -23.55
CA TRP A 7 -7.02 36.89 -22.87
C TRP A 7 -7.48 35.43 -22.87
N THR A 8 -7.17 34.69 -23.95
CA THR A 8 -7.52 33.27 -24.06
C THR A 8 -6.72 32.44 -23.06
N TYR A 9 -5.39 32.63 -23.00
CA TYR A 9 -4.54 31.93 -22.04
C TYR A 9 -4.83 32.34 -20.61
N TYR A 10 -5.12 33.63 -20.35
CA TYR A 10 -5.55 34.09 -19.04
C TYR A 10 -6.75 33.27 -18.53
N ASN A 11 -7.81 33.16 -19.33
CA ASN A 11 -9.00 32.39 -18.93
C ASN A 11 -8.69 30.91 -18.69
N GLN A 12 -7.96 30.27 -19.62
CA GLN A 12 -7.66 28.85 -19.51
C GLN A 12 -6.78 28.53 -18.30
N VAL A 13 -5.77 29.36 -18.05
CA VAL A 13 -4.85 29.20 -16.91
C VAL A 13 -5.60 29.46 -15.61
N THR A 14 -6.38 30.55 -15.52
CA THR A 14 -7.17 30.85 -14.31
C THR A 14 -8.18 29.74 -14.01
N GLU A 15 -8.90 29.23 -15.01
CA GLU A 15 -9.85 28.13 -14.82
C GLU A 15 -9.16 26.83 -14.37
N LEU A 16 -8.00 26.51 -14.97
CA LEU A 16 -7.24 25.32 -14.57
C LEU A 16 -6.68 25.45 -13.16
N LEU A 17 -6.13 26.61 -12.79
CA LEU A 17 -5.59 26.85 -11.46
C LEU A 17 -6.68 26.78 -10.39
N ASP A 18 -7.89 27.28 -10.67
CA ASP A 18 -9.06 27.15 -9.77
C ASP A 18 -9.44 25.67 -9.57
N LYS A 19 -9.46 24.87 -10.65
CA LYS A 19 -9.70 23.42 -10.57
C LYS A 19 -8.63 22.70 -9.75
N VAL A 20 -7.35 23.05 -9.96
CA VAL A 20 -6.23 22.49 -9.19
C VAL A 20 -6.36 22.83 -7.72
N GLN A 21 -6.62 24.10 -7.39
CA GLN A 21 -6.77 24.54 -6.02
C GLN A 21 -7.91 23.80 -5.31
N LYS A 22 -9.10 23.77 -5.92
CA LYS A 22 -10.27 23.07 -5.35
C LYS A 22 -10.02 21.59 -5.11
N LEU A 23 -9.40 20.90 -6.08
CA LEU A 23 -9.11 19.48 -5.94
C LEU A 23 -8.05 19.22 -4.86
N LEU A 24 -7.00 20.05 -4.79
CA LEU A 24 -5.97 19.94 -3.76
C LEU A 24 -6.54 20.19 -2.35
N GLU A 25 -7.41 21.18 -2.17
CA GLU A 25 -8.08 21.43 -0.89
C GLU A 25 -8.94 20.23 -0.46
N GLN A 26 -9.74 19.67 -1.37
CA GLN A 26 -10.53 18.46 -1.11
C GLN A 26 -9.64 17.27 -0.76
N TYR A 27 -8.56 17.08 -1.51
CA TYR A 27 -7.62 16.00 -1.32
C TYR A 27 -6.89 16.10 0.02
N HIS A 28 -6.39 17.28 0.39
CA HIS A 28 -5.70 17.49 1.66
C HIS A 28 -6.64 17.26 2.85
N ASN A 29 -7.87 17.76 2.80
CA ASN A 29 -8.87 17.50 3.83
C ASN A 29 -9.17 16.00 3.98
N PHE A 30 -9.32 15.30 2.86
CA PHE A 30 -9.47 13.85 2.86
C PHE A 30 -8.24 13.16 3.47
N TYR A 31 -7.04 13.49 2.99
CA TYR A 31 -5.79 12.83 3.37
C TYR A 31 -5.52 12.96 4.87
N PHE A 32 -5.64 14.16 5.44
CA PHE A 32 -5.40 14.36 6.87
C PHE A 32 -6.39 13.58 7.74
N SER A 33 -7.68 13.57 7.35
CA SER A 33 -8.69 12.76 8.04
C SER A 33 -8.42 11.26 7.90
N ALA A 34 -8.05 10.80 6.70
CA ALA A 34 -7.81 9.39 6.43
C ALA A 34 -6.52 8.88 7.10
N TRP A 35 -5.50 9.73 7.19
CA TRP A 35 -4.26 9.43 7.89
C TRP A 35 -4.50 9.22 9.39
N ASP A 36 -5.27 10.12 10.03
CA ASP A 36 -5.63 9.95 11.45
C ASP A 36 -6.50 8.70 11.65
N GLU A 37 -7.49 8.47 10.79
CA GLU A 37 -8.35 7.29 10.86
C GLU A 37 -7.55 5.99 10.72
N ALA A 38 -6.61 5.93 9.76
CA ALA A 38 -5.70 4.81 9.60
C ALA A 38 -4.79 4.62 10.82
N HIS A 39 -4.30 5.70 11.42
CA HIS A 39 -3.53 5.64 12.66
C HIS A 39 -4.35 5.04 13.80
N GLN A 40 -5.61 5.44 13.98
CA GLN A 40 -6.51 4.84 14.96
C GLN A 40 -6.77 3.36 14.69
N TYR A 41 -6.93 2.97 13.43
CA TYR A 41 -7.09 1.57 13.03
C TYR A 41 -5.86 0.71 13.34
N ASN A 42 -4.67 1.20 13.02
CA ASN A 42 -3.41 0.58 13.41
C ASN A 42 -3.30 0.44 14.94
N LYS A 43 -3.72 1.48 15.69
CA LYS A 43 -3.75 1.46 17.15
C LYS A 43 -4.68 0.36 17.69
N ARG A 44 -5.87 0.18 17.09
CA ARG A 44 -6.82 -0.87 17.46
C ARG A 44 -6.31 -2.28 17.18
N ILE A 45 -5.57 -2.45 16.08
CA ILE A 45 -4.90 -3.72 15.77
C ILE A 45 -3.88 -4.04 16.87
N LEU A 46 -2.96 -3.11 17.18
CA LEU A 46 -1.97 -3.31 18.24
C LEU A 46 -2.61 -3.61 19.60
N GLN A 47 -3.65 -2.86 19.99
CA GLN A 47 -4.39 -3.11 21.23
C GLN A 47 -4.90 -4.55 21.32
N SER A 48 -5.39 -5.10 20.21
CA SER A 48 -5.91 -6.47 20.16
C SER A 48 -4.80 -7.50 20.39
N PHE A 49 -3.63 -7.30 19.78
CA PHE A 49 -2.45 -8.17 19.99
C PHE A 49 -1.89 -8.07 21.42
N ILE A 50 -1.79 -6.86 21.96
CA ILE A 50 -1.35 -6.61 23.35
C ILE A 50 -2.30 -7.29 24.33
N THR A 51 -3.61 -7.12 24.16
CA THR A 51 -4.64 -7.74 25.01
C THR A 51 -4.53 -9.26 25.00
N ALA A 52 -4.31 -9.85 23.82
CA ALA A 52 -4.14 -11.30 23.67
C ALA A 52 -2.87 -11.79 24.40
N ASN A 53 -1.76 -11.05 24.32
CA ASN A 53 -0.52 -11.38 25.01
C ASN A 53 -0.66 -11.36 26.55
N ILE A 54 -1.22 -10.29 27.10
CA ILE A 54 -1.44 -10.15 28.56
C ILE A 54 -2.25 -11.32 29.08
N ARG A 55 -3.35 -11.66 28.40
CA ARG A 55 -4.26 -12.74 28.82
C ARG A 55 -3.66 -14.13 28.72
N ASN A 56 -2.75 -14.34 27.78
CA ASN A 56 -1.99 -15.59 27.67
C ASN A 56 -0.88 -15.70 28.74
N GLY A 57 -0.88 -14.82 29.75
CA GLY A 57 0.08 -14.85 30.85
C GLY A 57 1.48 -14.43 30.45
N LYS A 58 1.64 -13.79 29.28
CA LYS A 58 2.94 -13.28 28.87
C LYS A 58 3.22 -11.97 29.59
N THR A 59 4.26 -12.00 30.40
CA THR A 59 4.88 -10.78 30.92
C THR A 59 5.67 -10.14 29.79
N PHE A 60 5.30 -8.92 29.42
CA PHE A 60 6.22 -8.07 28.66
C PHE A 60 7.48 -7.85 29.48
N ASP A 61 8.64 -7.84 28.83
CA ASP A 61 9.86 -7.32 29.44
C ASP A 61 9.61 -5.86 29.91
N GLY A 62 10.36 -5.39 30.92
CA GLY A 62 10.19 -4.04 31.48
C GLY A 62 10.29 -2.91 30.44
N ASP A 63 11.15 -3.06 29.44
CA ASP A 63 11.33 -2.08 28.36
C ASP A 63 10.16 -2.11 27.35
N LEU A 64 9.68 -3.30 26.98
CA LEU A 64 8.48 -3.44 26.15
C LEU A 64 7.23 -2.91 26.86
N ARG A 65 7.10 -3.19 28.16
CA ARG A 65 5.97 -2.72 28.97
C ARG A 65 5.94 -1.20 29.04
N ALA A 66 7.08 -0.56 29.34
CA ALA A 66 7.18 0.89 29.39
C ALA A 66 6.79 1.54 28.04
N LYS A 67 7.26 0.98 26.91
CA LYS A 67 6.89 1.46 25.56
C LYS A 67 5.39 1.33 25.28
N TYR A 68 4.73 0.30 25.78
CA TYR A 68 3.29 0.15 25.63
C TYR A 68 2.51 1.05 26.57
N GLU A 69 2.96 1.25 27.81
CA GLU A 69 2.36 2.18 28.78
C GLU A 69 2.43 3.64 28.30
N GLU A 70 3.46 4.02 27.53
CA GLU A 70 3.53 5.33 26.86
C GLU A 70 2.43 5.55 25.82
N GLN A 71 1.89 4.48 25.22
CA GLN A 71 0.96 4.55 24.09
C GLN A 71 -0.48 4.12 24.46
N PHE A 72 -0.62 3.37 25.55
CA PHE A 72 -1.81 2.64 25.94
C PHE A 72 -1.98 2.61 27.46
N ASP A 73 -3.22 2.79 27.92
CA ASP A 73 -3.60 2.50 29.31
C ASP A 73 -3.74 0.97 29.48
N LEU A 74 -2.66 0.31 29.90
CA LEU A 74 -2.62 -1.14 30.08
C LEU A 74 -3.60 -1.60 31.17
N ASP A 75 -3.74 -0.83 32.25
CA ASP A 75 -4.68 -1.13 33.34
C ASP A 75 -6.13 -1.08 32.88
N ALA A 76 -6.47 -0.15 31.97
CA ALA A 76 -7.79 -0.11 31.35
C ALA A 76 -7.99 -1.28 30.37
N ILE A 77 -6.97 -1.65 29.59
CA ILE A 77 -7.01 -2.77 28.64
C ILE A 77 -7.25 -4.10 29.38
N GLU A 78 -6.58 -4.32 30.51
CA GLU A 78 -6.77 -5.49 31.37
C GLU A 78 -8.23 -5.63 31.86
N LYS A 79 -8.95 -4.51 31.98
CA LYS A 79 -10.33 -4.44 32.48
C LYS A 79 -11.39 -4.54 31.38
N ILE A 80 -11.03 -4.51 30.09
CA ILE A 80 -12.02 -4.55 28.98
C ILE A 80 -12.78 -5.90 28.99
N PRO A 81 -14.12 -5.90 29.17
CA PRO A 81 -14.91 -7.12 29.07
C PRO A 81 -14.93 -7.61 27.61
N VAL A 82 -14.84 -8.93 27.47
CA VAL A 82 -14.63 -9.61 26.19
C VAL A 82 -15.74 -9.28 25.20
N TYR A 83 -15.46 -8.50 24.15
CA TYR A 83 -16.17 -8.72 22.89
C TYR A 83 -15.66 -10.04 22.33
N GLY A 84 -16.55 -11.02 22.17
CA GLY A 84 -16.26 -12.46 22.09
C GLY A 84 -15.42 -13.00 20.93
N LEU A 85 -14.18 -12.54 20.73
CA LEU A 85 -13.25 -13.04 19.70
C LEU A 85 -11.82 -13.13 20.27
N TYR A 86 -11.38 -14.34 20.63
CA TYR A 86 -10.03 -14.62 21.17
C TYR A 86 -8.90 -14.51 20.14
N ASN A 87 -9.21 -14.21 18.87
CA ASN A 87 -8.24 -14.15 17.79
C ASN A 87 -7.87 -12.69 17.44
N PRO A 88 -6.68 -12.18 17.81
CA PRO A 88 -6.28 -10.82 17.49
C PRO A 88 -6.15 -10.55 15.99
N PHE A 89 -6.03 -11.59 15.15
CA PHE A 89 -5.99 -11.47 13.69
C PHE A 89 -7.33 -11.03 13.09
N VAL A 90 -8.43 -11.17 13.82
CA VAL A 90 -9.73 -10.62 13.40
C VAL A 90 -9.68 -9.08 13.35
N SER A 91 -8.90 -8.46 14.24
CA SER A 91 -8.67 -7.01 14.18
C SER A 91 -7.94 -6.62 12.89
N ILE A 92 -6.95 -7.40 12.45
CA ILE A 92 -6.27 -7.20 11.16
C ILE A 92 -7.30 -7.25 10.04
N ARG A 93 -8.11 -8.31 9.97
CA ARG A 93 -9.17 -8.46 8.96
C ARG A 93 -10.07 -7.24 8.86
N ILE A 94 -10.56 -6.75 10.00
CA ILE A 94 -11.50 -5.63 10.03
C ILE A 94 -10.82 -4.32 9.64
N TYR A 95 -9.70 -4.00 10.29
CA TYR A 95 -9.08 -2.69 10.20
C TYR A 95 -8.20 -2.54 8.97
N HIS A 96 -7.52 -3.60 8.51
CA HIS A 96 -6.78 -3.57 7.24
C HIS A 96 -7.70 -3.29 6.06
N ARG A 97 -8.90 -3.90 6.01
CA ARG A 97 -9.90 -3.60 4.96
C ARG A 97 -10.33 -2.14 4.96
N LYS A 98 -10.49 -1.54 6.13
CA LYS A 98 -10.82 -0.12 6.26
C LYS A 98 -9.68 0.76 5.74
N ILE A 99 -8.43 0.43 6.08
CA ILE A 99 -7.26 1.15 5.55
C ILE A 99 -7.14 0.96 4.02
N LYS A 100 -7.36 -0.24 3.48
CA LYS A 100 -7.41 -0.48 2.03
C LYS A 100 -8.52 0.33 1.35
N ALA A 101 -9.69 0.49 1.98
CA ALA A 101 -10.75 1.35 1.45
C ALA A 101 -10.33 2.83 1.39
N LEU A 102 -9.62 3.32 2.42
CA LEU A 102 -9.03 4.65 2.39
C LEU A 102 -7.98 4.78 1.28
N ASN A 103 -7.12 3.79 1.09
CA ASN A 103 -6.13 3.77 0.01
C ASN A 103 -6.76 3.74 -1.40
N ARG A 104 -7.88 3.01 -1.59
CA ARG A 104 -8.64 3.05 -2.85
C ARG A 104 -9.14 4.47 -3.15
N LYS A 105 -9.71 5.14 -2.14
CA LYS A 105 -10.15 6.54 -2.29
C LYS A 105 -8.97 7.51 -2.51
N ASN A 106 -7.82 7.28 -1.87
CA ASN A 106 -6.58 8.02 -2.12
C ASN A 106 -6.15 7.89 -3.59
N TRP A 107 -6.19 6.67 -4.12
CA TRP A 107 -5.90 6.39 -5.53
C TRP A 107 -6.85 7.12 -6.48
N ASP A 108 -8.15 7.19 -6.17
CA ASP A 108 -9.12 7.93 -6.99
C ASP A 108 -8.80 9.42 -7.06
N TYR A 109 -8.31 10.03 -5.97
CA TYR A 109 -7.80 11.39 -5.99
C TYR A 109 -6.52 11.51 -6.82
N HIS A 110 -5.58 10.58 -6.68
CA HIS A 110 -4.36 10.56 -7.50
C HIS A 110 -4.69 10.50 -9.00
N LYS A 111 -5.69 9.72 -9.39
CA LYS A 111 -6.16 9.68 -10.79
C LYS A 111 -6.64 11.04 -11.27
N GLN A 112 -7.46 11.72 -10.48
CA GLN A 112 -7.97 13.06 -10.83
C GLN A 112 -6.83 14.10 -10.90
N LEU A 113 -5.88 14.04 -9.96
CA LEU A 113 -4.70 14.88 -9.94
C LEU A 113 -3.80 14.65 -11.18
N ARG A 114 -3.66 13.40 -11.64
CA ARG A 114 -2.95 13.07 -12.89
C ARG A 114 -3.64 13.64 -14.12
N GLU A 115 -4.97 13.67 -14.16
CA GLU A 115 -5.68 14.32 -15.28
C GLU A 115 -5.45 15.83 -15.30
N LEU A 116 -5.41 16.50 -14.15
CA LEU A 116 -5.02 17.91 -14.07
C LEU A 116 -3.56 18.12 -14.48
N MET A 117 -2.66 17.21 -14.10
CA MET A 117 -1.25 17.25 -14.52
C MET A 117 -1.11 17.23 -16.05
N LYS A 118 -1.90 16.39 -16.74
CA LYS A 118 -1.94 16.34 -18.21
C LYS A 118 -2.45 17.65 -18.81
N ALA A 119 -3.47 18.26 -18.20
CA ALA A 119 -3.99 19.55 -18.65
C ALA A 119 -2.96 20.68 -18.48
N ILE A 120 -2.22 20.70 -17.36
CA ILE A 120 -1.11 21.64 -17.12
C ILE A 120 -0.05 21.46 -18.20
N LYS A 121 0.41 20.21 -18.43
CA LYS A 121 1.40 19.89 -19.46
C LYS A 121 0.99 20.38 -20.84
N LYS A 122 -0.29 20.21 -21.20
CA LYS A 122 -0.82 20.66 -22.48
C LYS A 122 -0.72 22.17 -22.64
N LEU A 123 -1.20 22.94 -21.65
CA LEU A 123 -1.15 24.40 -21.70
C LEU A 123 0.29 24.94 -21.66
N ASP A 124 1.17 24.34 -20.85
CA ASP A 124 2.59 24.70 -20.80
C ASP A 124 3.25 24.59 -22.19
N LYS A 125 3.02 23.47 -22.90
CA LYS A 125 3.53 23.27 -24.27
C LYS A 125 2.92 24.20 -25.31
N GLU A 126 1.64 24.55 -25.18
CA GLU A 126 0.97 25.50 -26.08
C GLU A 126 1.51 26.92 -25.93
N MET A 127 1.93 27.30 -24.71
CA MET A 127 2.45 28.62 -24.39
C MET A 127 3.97 28.76 -24.56
N GLU A 128 4.72 27.66 -24.57
CA GLU A 128 6.18 27.63 -24.70
C GLU A 128 6.74 28.52 -25.84
N PRO A 129 6.19 28.52 -27.07
CA PRO A 129 6.70 29.36 -28.16
C PRO A 129 6.59 30.86 -27.90
N TYR A 130 5.77 31.28 -26.94
CA TYR A 130 5.49 32.67 -26.60
C TYR A 130 6.07 33.08 -25.23
N GLY A 131 6.87 32.22 -24.60
CA GLY A 131 7.38 32.41 -23.23
C GLY A 131 8.30 33.62 -23.03
N TYR A 132 8.71 34.30 -24.10
CA TYR A 132 9.42 35.59 -24.03
C TYR A 132 8.49 36.78 -23.73
N GLU A 133 7.16 36.61 -23.85
CA GLU A 133 6.20 37.65 -23.45
C GLU A 133 5.96 37.60 -21.94
N GLU A 134 6.22 38.71 -21.24
CA GLU A 134 6.20 38.81 -19.77
C GLU A 134 4.94 38.24 -19.12
N MET A 135 3.76 38.53 -19.69
CA MET A 135 2.48 38.00 -19.18
C MET A 135 2.37 36.48 -19.32
N ILE A 136 2.85 35.93 -20.44
CA ILE A 136 2.83 34.49 -20.70
C ILE A 136 3.85 33.77 -19.82
N ALA A 137 5.02 34.38 -19.59
CA ALA A 137 6.00 33.88 -18.64
C ALA A 137 5.41 33.76 -17.21
N GLY A 138 4.60 34.74 -16.79
CA GLY A 138 3.88 34.68 -15.51
C GLY A 138 2.88 33.51 -15.45
N PHE A 139 2.15 33.23 -16.54
CA PHE A 139 1.25 32.08 -16.60
C PHE A 139 1.99 30.74 -16.53
N ILE A 140 3.09 30.60 -17.27
CA ILE A 140 3.95 29.41 -17.24
C ILE A 140 4.47 29.15 -15.82
N PHE A 141 4.93 30.20 -15.13
CA PHE A 141 5.37 30.12 -13.75
C PHE A 141 4.29 29.52 -12.84
N HIS A 142 3.06 30.03 -12.89
CA HIS A 142 1.96 29.51 -12.07
C HIS A 142 1.56 28.07 -12.42
N LEU A 143 1.64 27.68 -13.70
CA LEU A 143 1.44 26.30 -14.11
C LEU A 143 2.50 25.36 -13.50
N HIS A 144 3.76 25.80 -13.44
CA HIS A 144 4.84 25.02 -12.81
C HIS A 144 4.64 24.91 -11.29
N GLU A 145 4.21 25.98 -10.62
CA GLU A 145 3.85 25.91 -9.19
C GLU A 145 2.71 24.91 -8.93
N ALA A 146 1.68 24.93 -9.78
CA ALA A 146 0.56 23.99 -9.70
C ALA A 146 1.03 22.53 -9.90
N ARG A 147 1.86 22.28 -10.92
CA ARG A 147 2.49 20.98 -11.18
C ARG A 147 3.22 20.45 -9.94
N ASP A 148 4.05 21.30 -9.32
CA ASP A 148 4.88 20.90 -8.18
C ASP A 148 4.03 20.64 -6.93
N ARG A 149 2.96 21.40 -6.72
CA ARG A 149 1.98 21.13 -5.64
C ARG A 149 1.25 19.80 -5.84
N ILE A 150 0.84 19.48 -7.07
CA ILE A 150 0.21 18.20 -7.38
C ILE A 150 1.19 17.06 -7.13
N LYS A 151 2.43 17.17 -7.60
CA LYS A 151 3.48 16.15 -7.35
C LYS A 151 3.65 15.86 -5.87
N ARG A 152 3.91 16.89 -5.06
CA ARG A 152 4.06 16.74 -3.60
C ARG A 152 2.86 16.10 -2.93
N SER A 153 1.66 16.34 -3.46
CA SER A 153 0.42 15.77 -2.92
C SER A 153 0.26 14.29 -3.29
N MET A 154 0.75 13.88 -4.46
CA MET A 154 0.74 12.46 -4.86
C MET A 154 1.78 11.62 -4.11
N ASP A 155 2.77 12.25 -3.45
CA ASP A 155 3.74 11.56 -2.58
C ASP A 155 3.14 11.18 -1.20
N TYR A 156 1.90 11.58 -0.92
CA TYR A 156 1.23 11.25 0.34
C TYR A 156 0.69 9.81 0.34
N GLU A 157 1.09 9.06 1.37
CA GLU A 157 0.72 7.66 1.58
C GLU A 157 -0.08 7.49 2.89
N ILE A 158 -1.16 6.72 2.82
CA ILE A 158 -1.92 6.34 4.03
C ILE A 158 -1.24 5.11 4.63
N ASN A 159 -0.48 5.35 5.70
CA ASN A 159 0.43 4.39 6.30
C ASN A 159 -0.30 3.13 6.80
N ILE A 160 0.13 1.98 6.29
CA ILE A 160 -0.22 0.66 6.80
C ILE A 160 0.92 0.22 7.71
N MET A 161 0.61 -0.14 8.95
CA MET A 161 1.56 -0.78 9.86
C MET A 161 2.26 -1.96 9.18
N ALA A 162 3.50 -2.28 9.57
CA ALA A 162 4.17 -3.52 9.15
C ALA A 162 3.46 -4.75 9.75
N LEU A 163 2.31 -5.11 9.19
CA LEU A 163 1.41 -6.13 9.72
C LEU A 163 2.02 -7.53 9.62
N ALA A 164 2.83 -7.78 8.58
CA ALA A 164 3.53 -9.06 8.43
C ALA A 164 4.55 -9.29 9.56
N ASP A 165 5.26 -8.24 9.98
CA ASP A 165 6.18 -8.31 11.12
C ASP A 165 5.42 -8.56 12.43
N LEU A 166 4.27 -7.91 12.62
CA LEU A 166 3.40 -8.15 13.78
C LEU A 166 2.87 -9.60 13.81
N ILE A 167 2.45 -10.12 12.67
CA ILE A 167 2.00 -11.51 12.52
C ILE A 167 3.15 -12.47 12.86
N ARG A 168 4.34 -12.26 12.28
CA ARG A 168 5.52 -13.08 12.52
C ARG A 168 5.94 -13.07 13.99
N PHE A 169 6.00 -11.88 14.60
CA PHE A 169 6.27 -11.72 16.03
C PHE A 169 5.31 -12.58 16.87
N TYR A 170 4.02 -12.53 16.55
CA TYR A 170 3.00 -13.24 17.31
C TYR A 170 3.07 -14.77 17.18
N PHE A 171 3.51 -15.32 16.05
CA PHE A 171 3.74 -16.77 15.96
C PHE A 171 5.10 -17.19 16.53
N VAL A 172 6.17 -16.51 16.13
CA VAL A 172 7.55 -16.97 16.35
C VAL A 172 8.05 -16.60 17.73
N GLU A 173 8.13 -15.30 18.05
CA GLU A 173 8.66 -14.83 19.34
C GLU A 173 7.72 -15.22 20.48
N ASN A 174 6.45 -15.34 20.14
CA ASN A 174 5.43 -15.75 21.08
C ASN A 174 5.25 -17.27 21.21
N ASN A 175 5.92 -18.08 20.38
CA ASN A 175 5.76 -19.53 20.30
C ASN A 175 4.28 -19.95 20.32
N TRP A 176 3.44 -19.21 19.58
CA TRP A 176 2.01 -19.42 19.53
C TRP A 176 1.65 -20.22 18.29
N MET A 177 0.70 -21.13 18.44
CA MET A 177 0.09 -21.87 17.34
C MET A 177 -1.38 -21.49 17.24
N MET A 178 -1.83 -21.23 16.02
CA MET A 178 -3.23 -20.94 15.72
C MET A 178 -3.97 -22.26 15.57
N ASP A 179 -5.09 -22.43 16.28
CA ASP A 179 -5.96 -23.56 16.00
C ASP A 179 -6.74 -23.35 14.69
N LYS A 180 -7.10 -24.46 14.04
CA LYS A 180 -7.86 -24.45 12.79
C LYS A 180 -9.13 -23.61 12.84
N HIS A 181 -9.86 -23.63 13.96
CA HIS A 181 -11.10 -22.87 14.07
C HIS A 181 -10.82 -21.36 14.06
N SER A 182 -9.82 -20.91 14.80
CA SER A 182 -9.34 -19.52 14.77
C SER A 182 -8.88 -19.10 13.38
N PHE A 183 -8.19 -19.96 12.63
CA PHE A 183 -7.78 -19.69 11.25
C PHE A 183 -8.97 -19.52 10.30
N LEU A 184 -9.96 -20.41 10.38
CA LEU A 184 -11.17 -20.33 9.55
C LEU A 184 -12.03 -19.08 9.83
N GLN A 185 -11.87 -18.44 11.00
CA GLN A 185 -12.55 -17.18 11.31
C GLN A 185 -11.95 -15.96 10.60
N ILE A 186 -10.69 -16.05 10.16
CA ILE A 186 -9.97 -14.89 9.61
C ILE A 186 -9.88 -14.90 8.09
N ILE A 187 -9.90 -16.07 7.46
CA ILE A 187 -9.92 -16.16 6.00
C ILE A 187 -11.34 -16.08 5.42
N THR A 188 -11.45 -15.60 4.19
CA THR A 188 -12.64 -15.77 3.35
C THR A 188 -12.28 -16.79 2.28
N VAL A 189 -13.05 -17.87 2.13
CA VAL A 189 -12.81 -18.85 1.05
C VAL A 189 -13.91 -18.77 0.01
N SER A 190 -13.53 -18.66 -1.25
CA SER A 190 -14.49 -18.60 -2.35
C SER A 190 -15.28 -19.89 -2.49
N LYS A 191 -16.58 -19.75 -2.80
CA LYS A 191 -17.41 -20.87 -3.27
C LYS A 191 -17.45 -20.96 -4.80
N ASP A 192 -16.85 -20.00 -5.48
CA ASP A 192 -16.78 -19.99 -6.93
C ASP A 192 -15.94 -21.18 -7.40
N LYS A 193 -16.31 -21.78 -8.54
CA LYS A 193 -15.63 -22.96 -9.12
C LYS A 193 -14.36 -22.60 -9.91
N ARG A 194 -14.06 -21.31 -10.04
CA ARG A 194 -12.91 -20.78 -10.78
C ARG A 194 -12.40 -19.50 -10.14
N ARG A 195 -11.08 -19.32 -10.15
CA ARG A 195 -10.39 -18.07 -9.79
C ARG A 195 -10.41 -17.06 -10.94
N TRP A 196 -9.97 -15.83 -10.67
CA TRP A 196 -9.88 -14.75 -11.66
C TRP A 196 -9.00 -15.08 -12.87
N ASP A 197 -7.98 -15.94 -12.69
CA ASP A 197 -7.07 -16.43 -13.74
C ASP A 197 -7.65 -17.61 -14.55
N GLY A 198 -8.86 -18.06 -14.21
CA GLY A 198 -9.54 -19.18 -14.86
C GLY A 198 -9.18 -20.56 -14.31
N THR A 199 -8.28 -20.66 -13.34
CA THR A 199 -7.95 -21.93 -12.67
C THR A 199 -9.15 -22.47 -11.92
N ARG A 200 -9.36 -23.80 -11.93
CA ARG A 200 -10.44 -24.43 -11.15
C ARG A 200 -10.09 -24.36 -9.67
N THR A 201 -11.03 -23.90 -8.87
CA THR A 201 -10.92 -23.96 -7.41
C THR A 201 -11.27 -25.36 -6.93
N VAL A 202 -10.54 -25.80 -5.92
CA VAL A 202 -10.85 -27.01 -5.17
C VAL A 202 -12.09 -26.74 -4.31
N PRO A 203 -13.05 -27.68 -4.17
CA PRO A 203 -14.20 -27.49 -3.29
C PRO A 203 -13.79 -27.13 -1.86
N TYR A 204 -14.49 -26.17 -1.24
CA TYR A 204 -14.25 -25.72 0.14
C TYR A 204 -14.10 -26.87 1.16
N ALA A 205 -14.91 -27.92 1.01
CA ALA A 205 -14.86 -29.09 1.89
C ALA A 205 -13.59 -29.95 1.74
N GLU A 206 -12.90 -29.88 0.61
CA GLU A 206 -11.61 -30.54 0.39
C GLU A 206 -10.47 -29.65 0.92
N ILE A 207 -10.52 -28.35 0.65
CA ILE A 207 -9.56 -27.37 1.19
C ILE A 207 -9.47 -27.46 2.72
N ILE A 208 -10.61 -27.49 3.42
CA ILE A 208 -10.60 -27.53 4.90
C ILE A 208 -10.04 -28.84 5.44
N LYS A 209 -10.17 -29.97 4.74
CA LYS A 209 -9.68 -31.25 5.25
C LYS A 209 -8.17 -31.26 5.42
N ASP A 210 -7.47 -30.57 4.53
CA ASP A 210 -6.00 -30.56 4.49
C ASP A 210 -5.39 -29.50 5.42
N ILE A 211 -6.21 -28.62 6.02
CA ILE A 211 -5.77 -27.68 7.06
C ILE A 211 -5.54 -28.46 8.38
N PRO A 212 -4.32 -28.42 8.97
CA PRO A 212 -4.04 -29.09 10.23
C PRO A 212 -4.75 -28.43 11.41
N ASP A 213 -4.95 -29.18 12.49
CA ASP A 213 -5.66 -28.70 13.69
C ASP A 213 -4.90 -27.58 14.42
N LEU A 214 -3.56 -27.61 14.33
CA LEU A 214 -2.67 -26.57 14.84
C LEU A 214 -1.78 -26.07 13.71
N ILE A 215 -1.67 -24.75 13.59
CA ILE A 215 -0.99 -24.04 12.51
C ILE A 215 0.12 -23.20 13.14
N ASP A 216 1.37 -23.53 12.81
CA ASP A 216 2.54 -22.69 13.11
C ASP A 216 2.75 -21.60 12.05
N TYR A 217 3.75 -20.74 12.22
CA TYR A 217 4.04 -19.66 11.26
C TYR A 217 4.27 -20.17 9.83
N ASN A 218 5.08 -21.21 9.66
CA ASN A 218 5.42 -21.73 8.34
C ASN A 218 4.20 -22.33 7.64
N THR A 219 3.35 -23.02 8.39
CA THR A 219 2.08 -23.55 7.90
C THR A 219 1.13 -22.40 7.56
N PHE A 220 1.05 -21.37 8.40
CA PHE A 220 0.23 -20.17 8.14
C PHE A 220 0.64 -19.48 6.84
N GLU A 221 1.93 -19.19 6.68
CA GLU A 221 2.49 -18.57 5.47
C GLU A 221 2.24 -19.44 4.23
N ARG A 222 2.44 -20.77 4.33
CA ARG A 222 2.13 -21.69 3.24
C ARG A 222 0.66 -21.65 2.83
N LEU A 223 -0.26 -21.72 3.80
CA LEU A 223 -1.70 -21.72 3.54
C LEU A 223 -2.16 -20.40 2.89
N ILE A 224 -1.62 -19.26 3.33
CA ILE A 224 -2.01 -17.94 2.82
C ILE A 224 -1.31 -17.61 1.50
N PHE A 225 -0.01 -17.81 1.40
CA PHE A 225 0.80 -17.31 0.29
C PHE A 225 0.96 -18.34 -0.83
N MET A 226 1.26 -19.60 -0.49
CA MET A 226 1.54 -20.64 -1.49
C MET A 226 0.26 -21.31 -2.00
N GLU A 227 -0.66 -21.63 -1.09
CA GLU A 227 -1.93 -22.26 -1.45
C GLU A 227 -3.01 -21.23 -1.82
N ASN A 228 -2.76 -19.95 -1.51
CA ASN A 228 -3.62 -18.81 -1.80
C ASN A 228 -5.08 -19.08 -1.41
N LEU A 229 -5.32 -19.55 -0.19
CA LEU A 229 -6.65 -20.04 0.22
C LEU A 229 -7.72 -18.94 0.30
N GLU A 230 -7.32 -17.67 0.36
CA GLU A 230 -8.26 -16.56 0.41
C GLU A 230 -9.00 -16.37 -0.93
N ASP A 231 -10.22 -15.86 -0.85
CA ASP A 231 -11.00 -15.43 -2.00
C ASP A 231 -10.31 -14.26 -2.69
N ASP A 232 -10.19 -14.31 -4.02
CA ASP A 232 -9.52 -13.28 -4.82
C ASP A 232 -10.11 -11.85 -4.65
N LYS A 233 -11.32 -11.71 -4.10
CA LYS A 233 -11.96 -10.41 -3.81
C LYS A 233 -11.70 -9.93 -2.38
N ASP A 234 -11.06 -10.75 -1.54
CA ASP A 234 -10.90 -10.56 -0.11
C ASP A 234 -9.67 -11.31 0.45
N ASP A 235 -8.53 -11.05 -0.17
CA ASP A 235 -7.21 -11.67 0.03
C ASP A 235 -6.26 -10.80 0.87
N TYR A 236 -6.77 -10.28 1.98
CA TYR A 236 -6.07 -9.27 2.77
C TYR A 236 -4.79 -9.79 3.46
N LEU A 237 -4.70 -11.09 3.81
CA LEU A 237 -3.47 -11.64 4.40
C LEU A 237 -2.43 -11.82 3.31
N HIS A 238 -2.82 -12.30 2.13
CA HIS A 238 -1.94 -12.38 0.97
C HIS A 238 -1.37 -11.00 0.61
N ASP A 239 -2.22 -9.97 0.56
CA ASP A 239 -1.81 -8.57 0.37
C ASP A 239 -0.76 -8.11 1.39
N ILE A 240 -0.95 -8.43 2.67
CA ILE A 240 -0.01 -8.08 3.75
C ILE A 240 1.38 -8.70 3.51
N PHE A 241 1.44 -9.97 3.07
CA PHE A 241 2.70 -10.63 2.77
C PHE A 241 3.34 -10.07 1.50
N MET A 242 2.55 -9.76 0.46
CA MET A 242 3.05 -9.11 -0.74
C MET A 242 3.65 -7.73 -0.46
N ASP A 243 2.99 -6.92 0.38
CA ASP A 243 3.51 -5.62 0.81
C ASP A 243 4.88 -5.78 1.52
N GLN A 244 5.03 -6.78 2.41
CA GLN A 244 6.31 -7.08 3.06
C GLN A 244 7.41 -7.51 2.08
N VAL A 245 7.06 -8.37 1.10
CA VAL A 245 8.00 -8.81 0.06
C VAL A 245 8.51 -7.60 -0.74
N MET A 246 7.61 -6.69 -1.12
CA MET A 246 7.97 -5.47 -1.84
C MET A 246 8.86 -4.54 -1.00
N ASP A 247 8.60 -4.40 0.30
CA ASP A 247 9.42 -3.62 1.20
C ASP A 247 10.82 -4.20 1.39
N VAL A 248 10.93 -5.52 1.56
CA VAL A 248 12.22 -6.21 1.67
C VAL A 248 13.03 -6.03 0.38
N MET A 249 12.36 -6.16 -0.77
CA MET A 249 12.99 -5.93 -2.07
C MET A 249 13.49 -4.49 -2.26
N LYS A 250 12.71 -3.51 -1.81
CA LYS A 250 13.09 -2.10 -1.83
C LYS A 250 14.31 -1.86 -0.95
N LYS A 251 14.30 -2.33 0.30
CA LYS A 251 15.42 -2.21 1.24
C LYS A 251 16.68 -2.93 0.73
N HIS A 252 16.51 -4.12 0.14
CA HIS A 252 17.62 -4.85 -0.47
C HIS A 252 18.26 -4.02 -1.58
N ARG A 253 17.46 -3.45 -2.48
CA ARG A 253 17.95 -2.56 -3.54
C ARG A 253 18.68 -1.34 -3.00
N GLU A 254 18.17 -0.71 -1.95
CA GLU A 254 18.82 0.44 -1.30
C GLU A 254 20.18 0.07 -0.70
N GLN A 255 20.33 -1.16 -0.19
CA GLN A 255 21.56 -1.62 0.47
C GLN A 255 22.59 -2.19 -0.50
N THR A 256 22.16 -2.99 -1.47
CA THR A 256 23.06 -3.77 -2.34
C THR A 256 23.16 -3.20 -3.74
N GLY A 257 22.26 -2.29 -4.12
CA GLY A 257 22.07 -1.86 -5.50
C GLY A 257 21.37 -2.90 -6.39
N VAL A 258 21.12 -4.11 -5.86
CA VAL A 258 20.52 -5.24 -6.59
C VAL A 258 19.01 -5.11 -6.56
N SER A 259 18.40 -5.08 -7.73
CA SER A 259 16.95 -4.97 -7.87
C SER A 259 16.24 -6.28 -7.50
N ALA A 260 14.98 -6.17 -7.06
CA ALA A 260 14.05 -7.30 -6.88
C ALA A 260 14.09 -8.29 -8.06
N PHE A 261 14.14 -7.75 -9.28
CA PHE A 261 14.15 -8.49 -10.52
C PHE A 261 15.41 -9.35 -10.69
N GLU A 262 16.56 -8.87 -10.23
CA GLU A 262 17.80 -9.66 -10.27
C GLU A 262 17.74 -10.84 -9.30
N VAL A 263 17.14 -10.65 -8.12
CA VAL A 263 16.87 -11.74 -7.16
C VAL A 263 15.92 -12.78 -7.77
N PHE A 264 14.83 -12.34 -8.41
CA PHE A 264 13.90 -13.23 -9.10
C PHE A 264 14.55 -13.95 -10.29
N GLN A 265 15.43 -13.29 -11.03
CA GLN A 265 16.17 -13.88 -12.14
C GLN A 265 17.13 -14.98 -11.66
N GLU A 266 17.78 -14.79 -10.52
CA GLU A 266 18.59 -15.85 -9.90
C GLU A 266 17.73 -17.03 -9.44
N ALA A 267 16.55 -16.79 -8.84
CA ALA A 267 15.64 -17.84 -8.39
C ALA A 267 14.99 -18.62 -9.54
N LEU A 268 14.57 -17.94 -10.61
CA LEU A 268 13.88 -18.53 -11.77
C LEU A 268 14.85 -19.14 -12.79
N GLY A 269 16.15 -18.91 -12.64
CA GLY A 269 17.21 -19.41 -13.53
C GLY A 269 17.09 -18.91 -14.98
N LYS A 270 16.29 -17.87 -15.23
CA LYS A 270 16.03 -17.32 -16.57
C LYS A 270 16.26 -15.82 -16.57
N PRO A 271 17.02 -15.29 -17.55
CA PRO A 271 17.18 -13.84 -17.68
C PRO A 271 15.82 -13.18 -17.94
N LEU A 272 15.42 -12.28 -17.04
CA LEU A 272 14.23 -11.46 -17.21
C LEU A 272 14.62 -10.18 -17.93
N GLN A 273 13.92 -9.83 -19.00
CA GLN A 273 14.12 -8.56 -19.67
C GLN A 273 13.63 -7.45 -18.74
N THR A 274 14.54 -6.60 -18.27
CA THR A 274 14.19 -5.40 -17.50
C THR A 274 14.35 -4.15 -18.37
N PHE A 275 13.72 -3.06 -17.97
CA PHE A 275 13.75 -1.78 -18.67
C PHE A 275 14.08 -0.66 -17.69
N THR A 276 14.92 0.27 -18.12
CA THR A 276 15.10 1.56 -17.44
C THR A 276 14.15 2.58 -18.06
N LEU A 277 13.33 3.20 -17.22
CA LEU A 277 12.38 4.23 -17.62
C LEU A 277 12.95 5.61 -17.28
N GLU A 278 12.97 6.52 -18.25
CA GLU A 278 13.20 7.94 -17.99
C GLU A 278 11.85 8.66 -18.05
N THR A 279 11.58 9.50 -17.05
CA THR A 279 10.33 10.28 -16.96
C THR A 279 10.61 11.77 -17.14
N ASP A 280 9.66 12.50 -17.71
CA ASP A 280 9.75 13.95 -17.83
C ASP A 280 9.32 14.68 -16.54
N ALA A 281 9.35 16.02 -16.61
CA ALA A 281 8.90 16.89 -15.52
C ALA A 281 7.42 16.71 -15.15
N TYR A 282 6.62 15.98 -15.91
CA TYR A 282 5.21 15.68 -15.64
C TYR A 282 4.97 14.24 -15.17
N GLY A 283 6.02 13.41 -15.16
CA GLY A 283 5.96 12.00 -14.77
C GLY A 283 5.60 11.06 -15.92
N ASP A 284 5.55 11.55 -17.16
CA ASP A 284 5.34 10.69 -18.34
C ASP A 284 6.64 10.01 -18.74
N VAL A 285 6.57 8.73 -19.09
CA VAL A 285 7.72 7.98 -19.61
C VAL A 285 8.11 8.54 -20.98
N VAL A 286 9.32 9.09 -21.09
CA VAL A 286 9.87 9.64 -22.33
C VAL A 286 10.85 8.71 -23.02
N ASN A 287 11.46 7.79 -22.27
CA ASN A 287 12.38 6.81 -22.83
C ASN A 287 12.25 5.47 -22.09
N VAL A 288 12.39 4.38 -22.84
CA VAL A 288 12.37 3.01 -22.34
C VAL A 288 13.60 2.31 -22.90
N THR A 289 14.62 2.17 -22.07
CA THR A 289 15.86 1.51 -22.47
C THR A 289 15.85 0.06 -21.99
N PRO A 290 15.93 -0.94 -22.88
CA PRO A 290 16.07 -2.34 -22.47
C PRO A 290 17.39 -2.50 -21.73
N ASN A 291 17.36 -3.04 -20.52
CA ASN A 291 18.56 -3.41 -19.81
C ASN A 291 19.12 -4.70 -20.41
N LYS A 292 20.45 -4.82 -20.51
CA LYS A 292 21.06 -6.07 -20.93
C LYS A 292 20.77 -7.15 -19.88
N PRO A 293 20.25 -8.32 -20.27
CA PRO A 293 20.07 -9.41 -19.33
C PRO A 293 21.43 -9.83 -18.76
N SER A 294 21.50 -9.96 -17.44
CA SER A 294 22.67 -10.44 -16.70
C SER A 294 22.88 -11.93 -16.97
N ILE A 295 23.50 -12.27 -18.11
CA ILE A 295 23.86 -13.66 -18.45
C ILE A 295 25.14 -14.01 -17.69
N LYS A 296 25.03 -14.78 -16.60
CA LYS A 296 26.19 -15.47 -16.01
C LYS A 296 26.45 -16.72 -16.85
N LEU A 297 27.60 -16.79 -17.52
CA LEU A 297 28.09 -18.03 -18.13
C LEU A 297 28.33 -19.03 -16.99
N VAL A 298 27.49 -20.06 -16.91
CA VAL A 298 27.75 -21.22 -16.05
C VAL A 298 28.99 -21.91 -16.63
N ARG A 299 30.08 -21.94 -15.87
CA ARG A 299 31.26 -22.75 -16.15
C ARG A 299 31.14 -24.07 -15.42
#